data_AF-A0A838QUR6-F1
#
_entry.id   AF-A0A838QUR6-F1
#
_cell.length_a   1.000
_cell.length_b   1.000
_cell.length_c   1.000
_cell.angle_alpha   90.00
_cell.angle_beta   90.00
_cell.angle_gamma   90.00
#
_symmetry.space_group_name_H-M   'P 1'
#
loop_
_entity.id
_entity.type
_entity.pdbx_description
1 polymer ?
#
loop_
_entity_poly.entity_id
_entity_poly.type
_entity_poly.pdbx_seq_one_letter_code
_entity_poly.pdbx_strand_id
1 'polypeptide(L)'
;MKIHEFQAKELLRKAGIAVPSGVACKTAEEAAAAFDQLGGKLAVVKAQIHAGGRGKGTIKDNAQQRGVELMRTREDAKRVAAALLGKELVTIQTGPEGKLVQQVLVEAGCDI
;
A
#
# COMPACT_ATOMS: atom_id res chain seq x y z
N MET A 1 -0.13 0.00 21.85
CA MET A 1 0.50 0.84 20.79
C MET A 1 0.65 0.00 19.53
N LYS A 2 0.45 0.58 18.33
CA LYS A 2 0.59 -0.11 17.03
C LYS A 2 1.50 0.73 16.12
N ILE A 3 2.22 0.09 15.20
CA ILE A 3 2.97 0.73 14.11
C ILE A 3 2.46 0.21 12.76
N HIS A 4 2.68 0.98 11.70
CA HIS A 4 2.34 0.60 10.34
C HIS A 4 3.36 -0.40 9.76
N GLU A 5 2.98 -1.07 8.67
CA GLU A 5 3.84 -2.04 7.97
C GLU A 5 5.14 -1.38 7.49
N PHE A 6 5.07 -0.18 6.92
CA PHE A 6 6.27 0.53 6.45
C PHE A 6 7.24 0.85 7.60
N GLN A 7 6.72 1.24 8.78
CA GLN A 7 7.52 1.54 9.97
C GLN A 7 8.18 0.27 10.52
N ALA A 8 7.41 -0.82 10.60
CA ALA A 8 7.95 -2.11 11.03
C ALA A 8 9.08 -2.57 10.10
N LYS A 9 8.90 -2.46 8.78
CA LYS A 9 9.93 -2.81 7.79
C LYS A 9 11.16 -1.91 7.90
N GLU A 10 11.00 -0.62 8.18
CA GLU A 10 12.13 0.27 8.42
C GLU A 10 12.95 -0.17 9.64
N LEU A 11 12.29 -0.54 10.74
CA LEU A 11 12.97 -1.05 11.94
C LEU A 11 13.71 -2.36 11.65
N LEU A 12 13.07 -3.31 10.95
CA LEU A 12 13.69 -4.58 10.55
C LEU A 12 14.93 -4.33 9.68
N ARG A 13 14.84 -3.43 8.70
CA ARG A 13 15.97 -3.07 7.83
C ARG A 13 17.13 -2.45 8.62
N LYS A 14 16.84 -1.55 9.57
CA LYS A 14 17.86 -0.96 10.47
C LYS A 14 18.55 -2.01 11.34
N ALA A 15 17.86 -3.10 11.66
CA ALA A 15 18.40 -4.24 12.38
C ALA A 15 19.11 -5.26 11.48
N GLY A 16 19.29 -4.99 10.18
CA GLY A 16 19.94 -5.90 9.23
C GLY A 16 19.08 -7.08 8.77
N ILE A 17 17.78 -7.08 9.09
CA ILE A 17 16.84 -8.12 8.64
C ILE A 17 16.36 -7.78 7.23
N ALA A 18 16.47 -8.76 6.33
CA ALA A 18 16.02 -8.62 4.95
C ALA A 18 14.51 -8.42 4.89
N VAL A 19 14.10 -7.34 4.23
CA VAL A 19 12.70 -7.02 3.91
C VAL A 19 12.66 -6.48 2.47
N PRO A 20 11.56 -6.66 1.73
CA PRO A 20 11.45 -6.06 0.39
C PRO A 20 11.67 -4.54 0.43
N SER A 21 12.25 -4.02 -0.65
CA SER A 21 12.39 -2.58 -0.86
C SER A 21 11.01 -1.97 -1.06
N GLY A 22 10.74 -0.86 -0.38
CA GLY A 22 9.48 -0.16 -0.52
C GLY A 22 9.56 1.28 -0.03
N VAL A 23 8.64 2.09 -0.54
CA VAL A 23 8.58 3.54 -0.33
C VAL A 23 7.19 3.89 0.18
N ALA A 24 7.12 4.59 1.31
CA ALA A 24 5.87 5.12 1.84
C ALA A 24 5.51 6.42 1.11
N CYS A 25 4.28 6.50 0.60
CA CYS A 25 3.80 7.60 -0.23
C CYS A 25 2.53 8.21 0.37
N LYS A 26 2.41 9.53 0.26
CA LYS A 26 1.26 10.35 0.66
C LYS A 26 0.49 10.91 -0.54
N THR A 27 1.06 10.83 -1.73
CA THR A 27 0.43 11.30 -2.98
C THR A 27 0.50 10.22 -4.07
N ALA A 28 -0.35 10.35 -5.08
CA ALA A 28 -0.36 9.44 -6.22
C ALA A 28 0.92 9.60 -7.07
N GLU A 29 1.44 10.82 -7.18
CA GLU A 29 2.69 11.15 -7.86
C GLU A 29 3.89 10.50 -7.18
N GLU A 30 3.95 10.52 -5.83
CA GLU A 30 4.97 9.80 -5.08
C GLU A 30 4.91 8.29 -5.33
N ALA A 31 3.71 7.72 -5.44
CA ALA A 31 3.55 6.29 -5.73
C ALA A 31 4.05 5.93 -7.13
N ALA A 32 3.79 6.79 -8.12
CA ALA A 32 4.32 6.64 -9.47
C ALA A 32 5.86 6.70 -9.49
N ALA A 33 6.45 7.70 -8.81
CA ALA A 33 7.90 7.83 -8.71
C ALA A 33 8.54 6.64 -7.96
N ALA A 34 7.87 6.14 -6.91
CA ALA A 34 8.32 4.97 -6.17
C ALA A 34 8.34 3.71 -7.05
N PHE A 35 7.37 3.52 -7.95
CA PHE A 35 7.36 2.41 -8.90
C PHE A 35 8.62 2.42 -9.77
N ASP A 36 8.98 3.59 -10.32
CA ASP A 36 10.17 3.76 -11.14
C ASP A 36 11.46 3.50 -10.31
N GLN A 37 11.51 4.03 -9.09
CA GLN A 37 12.62 3.82 -8.14
C GLN A 37 12.85 2.34 -7.80
N LEU A 38 11.78 1.55 -7.76
CA LEU A 38 11.82 0.12 -7.44
C LEU A 38 12.11 -0.77 -8.67
N GLY A 39 12.48 -0.16 -9.80
CA GLY A 39 12.93 -0.86 -11.01
C GLY A 39 11.86 -1.01 -12.10
N GLY A 40 10.64 -0.49 -11.88
CA GLY A 40 9.65 -0.29 -12.94
C GLY A 40 9.06 -1.55 -13.59
N LYS A 41 9.24 -2.75 -13.00
CA LYS A 41 8.77 -4.02 -13.58
C LYS A 41 7.52 -4.58 -12.89
N LEU A 42 7.55 -4.61 -11.56
CA LEU A 42 6.52 -5.22 -10.74
C LEU A 42 6.55 -4.57 -9.35
N ALA A 43 5.41 -4.09 -8.90
CA ALA A 43 5.25 -3.56 -7.55
C ALA A 43 3.88 -3.89 -6.98
N VAL A 44 3.71 -3.68 -5.69
CA VAL A 44 2.43 -3.80 -4.99
C VAL A 44 2.15 -2.51 -4.25
N VAL A 45 0.97 -1.93 -4.45
CA VAL A 45 0.48 -0.80 -3.65
C VAL A 45 -0.32 -1.35 -2.47
N LYS A 46 0.07 -0.97 -1.25
CA LYS A 46 -0.50 -1.49 0.01
C LYS A 46 -1.01 -0.36 0.89
N ALA A 47 -2.31 -0.31 1.13
CA ALA A 47 -2.91 0.63 2.07
C ALA A 47 -2.32 0.48 3.49
N GLN A 48 -1.91 1.61 4.08
CA GLN A 48 -1.35 1.64 5.43
C GLN A 48 -2.44 2.01 6.44
N ILE A 49 -3.10 0.98 6.99
CA ILE A 49 -4.08 1.12 8.08
C ILE A 49 -3.77 0.12 9.20
N HIS A 50 -4.21 0.41 10.43
CA HIS A 50 -4.06 -0.50 11.58
C HIS A 50 -5.15 -1.58 11.63
N ALA A 51 -5.30 -2.31 10.53
CA ALA A 51 -6.18 -3.47 10.40
C ALA A 51 -5.65 -4.44 9.34
N GLY A 52 -5.89 -5.73 9.56
CA GLY A 52 -5.66 -6.83 8.60
C GLY A 52 -6.80 -6.98 7.60
N GLY A 53 -6.70 -7.98 6.71
CA GLY A 53 -7.72 -8.25 5.69
C GLY A 53 -7.72 -7.28 4.49
N ARG A 54 -6.71 -6.41 4.38
CA ARG A 54 -6.61 -5.33 3.37
C ARG A 54 -6.73 -5.82 1.92
N GLY A 55 -6.17 -6.98 1.58
CA GLY A 55 -6.22 -7.51 0.21
C GLY A 55 -7.61 -7.93 -0.26
N LYS A 56 -8.50 -8.30 0.67
CA LYS A 56 -9.92 -8.56 0.37
C LYS A 56 -10.81 -7.35 0.66
N GLY A 57 -10.27 -6.33 1.34
CA GLY A 57 -10.99 -5.11 1.67
C GLY A 57 -11.34 -4.27 0.45
N THR A 58 -12.37 -3.45 0.58
CA THR A 58 -12.87 -2.56 -0.48
C THR A 58 -12.96 -1.14 0.03
N ILE A 59 -12.84 -0.18 -0.88
CA ILE A 59 -13.10 1.22 -0.55
C ILE A 59 -14.62 1.46 -0.46
N LYS A 60 -15.07 2.26 0.53
CA LYS A 60 -16.51 2.52 0.78
C LYS A 60 -17.26 2.98 -0.47
N ASP A 61 -16.68 3.92 -1.23
CA ASP A 61 -17.28 4.49 -2.44
C ASP A 61 -16.83 3.80 -3.75
N ASN A 62 -16.00 2.75 -3.66
CA ASN A 62 -15.57 1.97 -4.81
C ASN A 62 -15.31 0.50 -4.43
N ALA A 63 -16.31 -0.35 -4.65
CA ALA A 63 -16.28 -1.77 -4.32
C ALA A 63 -15.24 -2.59 -5.13
N GLN A 64 -14.74 -2.04 -6.25
CA GLN A 64 -13.73 -2.71 -7.07
C GLN A 64 -12.31 -2.43 -6.58
N GLN A 65 -12.07 -1.31 -5.90
CA GLN A 65 -10.75 -0.95 -5.40
C GLN A 65 -10.39 -1.76 -4.15
N ARG A 66 -9.27 -2.50 -4.22
CA ARG A 66 -8.75 -3.29 -3.10
C ARG A 66 -7.64 -2.56 -2.35
N GLY A 67 -7.48 -2.89 -1.07
CA GLY A 67 -6.44 -2.30 -0.21
C GLY A 67 -5.02 -2.82 -0.45
N VAL A 68 -4.86 -3.90 -1.23
CA VAL A 68 -3.57 -4.42 -1.70
C VAL A 68 -3.76 -4.86 -3.14
N GLU A 69 -2.99 -4.29 -4.06
CA GLU A 69 -3.12 -4.58 -5.49
C GLU A 69 -1.73 -4.56 -6.14
N LEU A 70 -1.56 -5.38 -7.20
CA LEU A 70 -0.31 -5.55 -7.94
C LEU A 70 -0.30 -4.65 -9.18
N MET A 71 0.83 -4.01 -9.45
CA MET A 71 1.04 -3.06 -10.56
C MET A 71 2.19 -3.53 -11.45
N ARG A 72 2.01 -3.36 -12.75
CA ARG A 72 3.06 -3.59 -13.77
C ARG A 72 3.48 -2.32 -14.49
N THR A 73 2.83 -1.20 -14.20
CA THR A 73 3.10 0.09 -14.82
C THR A 73 3.11 1.21 -13.78
N ARG A 74 3.77 2.31 -14.13
CA ARG A 74 3.80 3.54 -13.34
C ARG A 74 2.40 4.14 -13.20
N GLU A 75 1.62 4.07 -14.26
CA GLU A 75 0.24 4.58 -14.35
C GLU A 75 -0.69 3.79 -13.44
N ASP A 76 -0.53 2.47 -13.37
CA ASP A 76 -1.29 1.63 -12.44
C ASP A 76 -0.99 1.99 -10.99
N ALA A 77 0.29 2.17 -10.64
CA ALA A 77 0.69 2.59 -9.30
C ALA A 77 0.07 3.95 -8.92
N LYS A 78 0.09 4.92 -9.83
CA LYS A 78 -0.57 6.22 -9.65
C LYS A 78 -2.07 6.07 -9.44
N ARG A 79 -2.75 5.34 -10.34
CA ARG A 79 -4.21 5.15 -10.33
C ARG A 79 -4.67 4.52 -9.02
N VAL A 80 -3.99 3.47 -8.58
CA VAL A 80 -4.38 2.73 -7.37
C VAL A 80 -4.08 3.53 -6.12
N ALA A 81 -2.95 4.23 -6.05
CA ALA A 81 -2.68 5.14 -4.94
C ALA A 81 -3.74 6.24 -4.84
N ALA A 82 -4.14 6.85 -5.96
CA ALA A 82 -5.20 7.86 -6.00
C ALA A 82 -6.57 7.32 -5.55
N ALA A 83 -6.89 6.07 -5.88
CA ALA A 83 -8.13 5.43 -5.49
C ALA A 83 -8.16 5.00 -4.00
N LEU A 84 -7.00 4.90 -3.36
CA LEU A 84 -6.85 4.55 -1.95
C LEU A 84 -6.74 5.77 -1.04
N LEU A 85 -5.85 6.71 -1.38
CA LEU A 85 -5.51 7.85 -0.53
C LEU A 85 -6.73 8.74 -0.27
N GLY A 86 -6.96 9.06 0.99
CA GLY A 86 -8.08 9.89 1.43
C GLY A 86 -9.44 9.18 1.47
N LYS A 87 -9.46 7.84 1.31
CA LYS A 87 -10.69 7.05 1.31
C LYS A 87 -10.74 6.06 2.48
N GLU A 88 -11.93 5.64 2.88
CA GLU A 88 -12.11 4.61 3.91
C GLU A 88 -12.05 3.19 3.33
N LEU A 89 -11.07 2.42 3.80
CA LEU A 89 -10.92 1.00 3.47
C LEU A 89 -11.70 0.14 4.47
N VAL A 90 -12.73 -0.56 3.97
CA VAL A 90 -13.51 -1.55 4.69
C VAL A 90 -12.83 -2.91 4.57
N THR A 91 -12.65 -3.59 5.69
CA THR A 91 -12.07 -4.92 5.81
C THR A 91 -12.89 -5.70 6.83
N ILE A 92 -12.66 -7.02 6.92
CA ILE A 92 -13.28 -7.86 7.96
C ILE A 92 -12.94 -7.38 9.39
N GLN A 93 -11.86 -6.62 9.59
CA GLN A 93 -11.41 -6.16 10.91
C GLN A 93 -11.77 -4.70 11.22
N THR A 94 -12.13 -3.90 10.21
CA THR A 94 -12.52 -2.49 10.41
C THR A 94 -14.02 -2.32 10.59
N GLY A 95 -14.83 -3.31 10.19
CA GLY A 95 -16.28 -3.19 10.15
C GLY A 95 -16.74 -2.22 9.06
N PRO A 96 -18.05 -1.93 8.97
CA PRO A 96 -18.62 -1.10 7.92
C PRO A 96 -18.07 0.33 7.93
N GLU A 97 -17.56 0.82 9.07
CA GLU A 97 -16.96 2.15 9.16
C GLU A 97 -15.65 2.31 8.41
N GLY A 98 -14.92 1.22 8.18
CA GLY A 98 -13.64 1.28 7.51
C GLY A 98 -12.57 2.04 8.29
N LYS A 99 -11.43 2.29 7.63
CA LYS A 99 -10.37 3.17 8.14
C LYS A 99 -9.83 4.03 7.01
N LEU A 100 -9.65 5.32 7.31
CA LEU A 100 -9.05 6.28 6.38
C LEU A 100 -7.63 5.87 6.00
N VAL A 101 -7.35 5.78 4.71
CA VAL A 101 -6.02 5.53 4.18
C VAL A 101 -5.31 6.87 3.95
N GLN A 102 -4.39 7.21 4.84
CA GLN A 102 -3.60 8.44 4.73
C GLN A 102 -2.27 8.24 3.99
N GLN A 103 -1.80 7.00 3.92
CA GLN A 103 -0.55 6.62 3.28
C GLN A 103 -0.70 5.27 2.59
N VAL A 104 0.08 5.07 1.53
CA VAL A 104 0.27 3.78 0.88
C VAL A 104 1.76 3.41 0.93
N LEU A 105 2.05 2.12 0.90
CA LEU A 105 3.40 1.59 0.69
C LEU A 105 3.45 1.02 -0.73
N VAL A 106 4.33 1.55 -1.57
CA VAL A 106 4.71 0.90 -2.83
C VAL A 106 5.89 -0.02 -2.53
N GLU A 107 5.76 -1.30 -2.81
CA GLU A 107 6.77 -2.30 -2.50
C GLU A 107 7.14 -3.09 -3.76
N ALA A 108 8.43 -3.36 -3.94
CA ALA A 108 8.92 -4.15 -5.06
C ALA A 108 8.30 -5.54 -5.06
N GLY A 109 7.95 -6.04 -6.25
CA GLY A 109 7.61 -7.45 -6.43
C GLY A 109 8.79 -8.34 -6.08
N CYS A 110 8.52 -9.56 -5.63
CA CYS A 110 9.53 -10.59 -5.41
C CYS A 110 9.20 -11.78 -6.30
N ASP A 111 10.22 -12.38 -6.90
CA ASP A 111 10.10 -13.67 -7.53
C ASP A 111 10.00 -14.73 -6.42
N ILE A 112 8.94 -15.54 -6.48
CA ILE A 112 8.65 -16.64 -5.54
C ILE A 112 8.69 -17.97 -6.25
#